data_AF-E7RUG0-F1
#
_entry.id   AF-E7RUG0-F1
#
_cell.length_a   1.000
_cell.length_b   1.000
_cell.length_c   1.000
_cell.angle_alpha   90.00
_cell.angle_beta   90.00
_cell.angle_gamma   90.00
#
_symmetry.space_group_name_H-M   'P 1'
#
loop_
_entity.id
_entity.type
_entity.pdbx_description
1 polymer ?
#
loop_
_entity_poly.entity_id
_entity_poly.type
_entity_poly.pdbx_seq_one_letter_code
_entity_poly.pdbx_strand_id
1 'polypeptide(L)'
;MEESLMPQKQTAGRDRLGDFAPKFAELNDDVLFGQVWSREQELAPRTRSLITISALISGGNFEQIPAHLRIGRQNGITQAEIAEVITHLAFYVGWPKAWSAFNLAKQIYTDKEEQP
;
A
#
# COMPACT_ATOMS: atom_id res chain seq x y z
N MET A 1 28.75 11.60 3.98
CA MET A 1 27.96 11.43 5.21
C MET A 1 26.58 11.08 4.75
N GLU A 2 26.28 9.78 4.75
CA GLU A 2 24.98 9.27 4.33
C GLU A 2 24.08 9.36 5.55
N GLU A 3 23.30 10.43 5.62
CA GLU A 3 22.16 10.50 6.52
C GLU A 3 21.19 9.43 6.02
N SER A 4 21.37 8.20 6.53
CA SER A 4 20.41 7.12 6.35
C SER A 4 19.10 7.67 6.89
N LEU A 5 18.22 8.07 5.97
CA LEU A 5 16.84 8.45 6.24
C LEU A 5 16.27 7.34 7.10
N MET A 6 16.15 7.59 8.41
CA MET A 6 15.53 6.62 9.30
C MET A 6 14.13 6.37 8.73
N PRO A 7 13.79 5.12 8.38
CA PRO A 7 12.50 4.83 7.78
C PRO A 7 11.44 5.35 8.74
N GLN A 8 10.55 6.21 8.23
CA GLN A 8 9.50 6.83 9.03
C GLN A 8 8.70 5.72 9.70
N LYS A 9 8.82 5.64 11.03
CA LYS A 9 8.23 4.53 11.80
C LYS A 9 6.72 4.62 11.68
N GLN A 10 6.09 3.56 11.16
CA GLN A 10 4.63 3.48 11.07
C GLN A 10 4.03 3.31 12.47
N THR A 11 3.14 4.22 12.86
CA THR A 11 2.48 4.25 14.17
C THR A 11 0.95 4.22 14.10
N ALA A 12 0.38 4.11 12.88
CA ALA A 12 -1.07 4.19 12.69
C ALA A 12 -1.86 3.14 13.50
N GLY A 13 -1.26 1.99 13.83
CA GLY A 13 -1.87 1.00 14.69
C GLY A 13 -2.10 1.56 16.09
N ARG A 14 -1.04 2.03 16.75
CA ARG A 14 -1.14 2.63 18.09
C ARG A 14 -1.97 3.91 18.10
N ASP A 15 -1.81 4.77 17.10
CA ASP A 15 -2.49 6.06 17.06
C ASP A 15 -4.02 5.91 16.93
N ARG A 16 -4.49 4.87 16.23
CA ARG A 16 -5.93 4.68 15.96
C ARG A 16 -6.59 3.63 16.84
N LEU A 17 -5.84 2.62 17.26
CA LEU A 17 -6.38 1.42 17.91
C LEU A 17 -5.68 1.11 19.24
N GLY A 18 -4.78 1.96 19.72
CA GLY A 18 -4.00 1.72 20.95
C GLY A 18 -4.87 1.38 22.16
N ASP A 19 -5.94 2.15 22.39
CA ASP A 19 -6.84 1.92 23.52
C ASP A 19 -7.86 0.80 23.26
N PHE A 20 -8.34 0.68 22.02
CA PHE A 20 -9.40 -0.26 21.65
C PHE A 20 -8.90 -1.70 21.45
N ALA A 21 -7.76 -1.86 20.78
CA ALA A 21 -7.17 -3.13 20.43
C ALA A 21 -5.62 -3.08 20.53
N PRO A 22 -5.07 -2.90 21.75
CA PRO A 22 -3.64 -2.62 21.96
C PRO A 22 -2.71 -3.66 21.34
N LYS A 23 -3.08 -4.96 21.41
CA LYS A 23 -2.24 -6.01 20.82
C LYS A 23 -2.25 -5.96 19.30
N PHE A 24 -3.38 -5.64 18.68
CA PHE A 24 -3.44 -5.48 17.23
C PHE A 24 -2.60 -4.28 16.77
N ALA A 25 -2.72 -3.16 17.49
CA ALA A 25 -1.91 -1.97 17.28
C ALA A 25 -0.40 -2.26 17.35
N GLU A 26 0.04 -2.98 18.40
CA GLU A 26 1.43 -3.42 18.57
C GLU A 26 1.90 -4.30 17.39
N LEU A 27 1.12 -5.31 17.00
CA LEU A 27 1.49 -6.22 15.92
C LEU A 27 1.55 -5.50 14.56
N ASN A 28 0.66 -4.55 14.32
CA ASN A 28 0.68 -3.73 13.11
C ASN A 28 1.99 -2.94 13.02
N ASP A 29 2.32 -2.18 14.06
CA ASP A 29 3.43 -1.25 14.00
C ASP A 29 4.79 -1.96 14.12
N ASP A 30 4.92 -2.91 15.04
CA ASP A 30 6.21 -3.52 15.35
C ASP A 30 6.52 -4.72 14.48
N VAL A 31 5.53 -5.58 14.20
CA VAL A 31 5.77 -6.81 13.44
C VAL A 31 5.54 -6.59 11.95
N LEU A 32 4.36 -6.13 11.55
CA LEU A 32 4.06 -5.92 10.14
C LEU A 32 5.00 -4.86 9.54
N PHE A 33 4.99 -3.64 10.08
CA PHE A 33 5.85 -2.57 9.52
C PHE A 33 7.29 -2.64 10.03
N GLY A 34 7.49 -2.82 11.35
CA GLY A 34 8.82 -2.83 11.96
C GLY A 34 9.70 -4.02 11.59
N GLN A 35 9.13 -5.17 11.20
CA GLN A 35 9.91 -6.36 10.84
C GLN A 35 9.65 -6.86 9.41
N VAL A 36 8.40 -6.99 8.96
CA VAL A 36 8.13 -7.62 7.66
C VAL A 36 8.38 -6.65 6.51
N TRP A 37 7.87 -5.41 6.60
CA TRP A 37 8.07 -4.39 5.57
C TRP A 37 9.48 -3.80 5.58
N SER A 38 10.15 -3.76 6.73
CA SER A 38 11.52 -3.24 6.87
C SER A 38 12.62 -4.13 6.25
N ARG A 39 12.28 -5.35 5.80
CA ARG A 39 13.19 -6.27 5.10
C ARG A 39 13.42 -5.86 3.64
N GLU A 40 13.88 -4.64 3.43
CA GLU A 40 14.01 -4.01 2.11
C GLU A 40 15.17 -4.56 1.28
N GLN A 41 16.20 -5.11 1.94
CA GLN A 41 17.37 -5.70 1.27
C GLN A 41 16.99 -6.85 0.32
N GLU A 42 16.01 -7.67 0.70
CA GLU A 42 15.59 -8.84 -0.09
C GLU A 42 14.48 -8.51 -1.09
N LEU A 43 13.64 -7.52 -0.77
CA LEU A 43 12.52 -7.14 -1.59
C LEU A 43 12.21 -5.66 -1.37
N ALA A 44 12.48 -4.85 -2.39
CA ALA A 44 12.33 -3.40 -2.31
C ALA A 44 10.90 -2.97 -1.95
N PRO A 45 10.72 -1.82 -1.26
CA PRO A 45 9.42 -1.28 -0.88
C PRO A 45 8.43 -1.18 -2.04
N ARG A 46 8.92 -0.76 -3.21
CA ARG A 46 8.13 -0.68 -4.44
C ARG A 46 7.49 -2.02 -4.82
N THR A 47 8.29 -3.09 -4.82
CA THR A 47 7.82 -4.44 -5.17
C THR A 47 6.88 -5.00 -4.10
N ARG A 48 7.16 -4.73 -2.82
CA ARG A 48 6.24 -5.08 -1.71
C ARG A 48 4.87 -4.42 -1.90
N SER A 49 4.85 -3.13 -2.20
CA SER A 49 3.60 -2.40 -2.49
C SER A 49 2.84 -3.00 -3.66
N LEU A 50 3.50 -3.31 -4.78
CA LEU A 50 2.86 -3.95 -5.93
C LEU A 50 2.20 -5.27 -5.55
N ILE A 51 2.91 -6.14 -4.82
CA ILE A 51 2.41 -7.45 -4.40
C ILE A 51 1.23 -7.29 -3.42
N THR A 52 1.34 -6.38 -2.45
CA THR A 52 0.26 -6.13 -1.48
C THR A 52 -0.98 -5.59 -2.18
N ILE A 53 -0.85 -4.60 -3.07
CA ILE A 53 -1.99 -4.07 -3.83
C ILE A 53 -2.64 -5.19 -4.67
N SER A 54 -1.83 -6.00 -5.34
CA SER A 54 -2.31 -7.13 -6.16
C SER A 54 -3.07 -8.15 -5.32
N ALA A 55 -2.57 -8.49 -4.13
CA ALA A 55 -3.22 -9.41 -3.20
C ALA A 55 -4.55 -8.84 -2.68
N LEU A 56 -4.60 -7.54 -2.34
CA LEU A 56 -5.82 -6.87 -1.89
C LEU A 56 -6.90 -6.84 -2.98
N ILE A 57 -6.53 -6.51 -4.22
CA ILE A 57 -7.44 -6.57 -5.37
C ILE A 57 -7.94 -8.00 -5.55
N SER A 58 -7.05 -8.98 -5.55
CA SER A 58 -7.38 -10.40 -5.75
C SER A 58 -8.38 -10.92 -4.72
N GLY A 59 -8.16 -10.56 -3.45
CA GLY A 59 -9.03 -10.93 -2.32
C GLY A 59 -10.32 -10.11 -2.21
N GLY A 60 -10.45 -9.01 -2.95
CA GLY A 60 -11.61 -8.11 -2.86
C GLY A 60 -11.61 -7.21 -1.63
N ASN A 61 -10.45 -6.95 -1.03
CA ASN A 61 -10.29 -6.14 0.18
C ASN A 61 -10.19 -4.63 -0.15
N PHE A 62 -11.20 -4.12 -0.86
CA PHE A 62 -11.18 -2.77 -1.47
C PHE A 62 -11.00 -1.63 -0.47
N GLU A 63 -11.47 -1.80 0.77
CA GLU A 63 -11.32 -0.80 1.84
C GLU A 63 -9.85 -0.50 2.20
N GLN A 64 -8.95 -1.45 1.98
CA GLN A 64 -7.52 -1.28 2.28
C GLN A 64 -6.73 -0.70 1.10
N ILE A 65 -7.28 -0.78 -0.11
CA ILE A 65 -6.59 -0.40 -1.35
C ILE A 65 -6.19 1.09 -1.35
N PRO A 66 -7.01 2.07 -0.94
CA PRO A 66 -6.61 3.48 -0.97
C PRO A 66 -5.34 3.77 -0.17
N ALA A 67 -5.20 3.17 1.02
CA ALA A 67 -4.01 3.33 1.84
C ALA A 67 -2.76 2.75 1.13
N HIS A 68 -2.88 1.54 0.58
CA HIS A 68 -1.77 0.88 -0.10
C HIS A 68 -1.43 1.49 -1.47
N LEU A 69 -2.38 2.11 -2.17
CA LEU A 69 -2.11 2.88 -3.38
C LEU A 69 -1.30 4.14 -3.07
N ARG A 70 -1.60 4.86 -1.97
CA ARG A 70 -0.80 6.02 -1.52
C ARG A 70 0.62 5.62 -1.14
N ILE A 71 0.77 4.54 -0.35
CA ILE A 71 2.09 3.97 -0.01
C ILE A 71 2.82 3.54 -1.29
N GLY A 72 2.13 2.89 -2.23
CA GLY A 72 2.69 2.49 -3.51
C GLY A 72 3.21 3.68 -4.33
N ARG A 73 2.43 4.76 -4.40
CA ARG A 73 2.82 6.01 -5.06
C ARG A 73 4.06 6.64 -4.39
N GLN A 74 4.10 6.68 -3.05
CA GLN A 74 5.28 7.15 -2.30
C GLN A 74 6.51 6.29 -2.57
N ASN A 75 6.33 4.98 -2.75
CA ASN A 75 7.38 4.03 -3.14
C ASN A 75 7.70 4.04 -4.64
N GLY A 76 7.19 5.00 -5.41
CA GLY A 76 7.52 5.20 -6.82
C GLY A 76 6.75 4.34 -7.83
N ILE A 77 5.60 3.76 -7.45
CA ILE A 77 4.68 3.18 -8.43
C ILE A 77 3.99 4.31 -9.19
N THR A 78 4.07 4.29 -10.51
CA THR A 78 3.48 5.31 -11.36
C THR A 78 2.01 5.00 -11.68
N GLN A 79 1.27 6.02 -12.14
CA GLN A 79 -0.09 5.85 -12.65
C GLN A 79 -0.16 4.82 -13.79
N ALA A 80 0.83 4.85 -14.70
CA ALA A 80 0.87 3.92 -15.83
C ALA A 80 1.04 2.47 -15.35
N GLU A 81 1.95 2.25 -14.40
CA GLU A 81 2.22 0.91 -13.87
C GLU A 81 1.03 0.35 -13.09
N ILE A 82 0.37 1.16 -12.26
CA ILE A 82 -0.82 0.66 -11.55
C ILE A 82 -1.98 0.37 -12.50
N ALA A 83 -2.12 1.15 -13.58
CA ALA A 83 -3.12 0.87 -14.60
C ALA A 83 -2.86 -0.46 -15.32
N GLU A 84 -1.59 -0.75 -15.65
CA GLU A 84 -1.19 -2.03 -16.24
C GLU A 84 -1.40 -3.20 -15.27
N VAL A 85 -1.06 -3.05 -13.98
CA VAL A 85 -1.29 -4.09 -12.97
C VAL A 85 -2.78 -4.44 -12.85
N ILE A 86 -3.65 -3.43 -12.72
CA ILE A 86 -5.09 -3.67 -12.58
C ILE A 86 -5.65 -4.29 -13.86
N THR A 87 -5.21 -3.83 -15.04
CA THR A 87 -5.59 -4.40 -16.34
C THR A 87 -5.19 -5.87 -16.44
N HIS A 88 -3.95 -6.19 -16.08
CA HIS A 88 -3.44 -7.55 -16.10
C HIS A 88 -4.24 -8.44 -15.15
N LEU A 89 -4.48 -7.98 -13.91
CA LEU A 89 -5.25 -8.72 -12.92
C LEU A 89 -6.70 -8.98 -13.34
N ALA A 90 -7.32 -8.13 -14.18
CA ALA A 90 -8.68 -8.35 -14.67
C ALA A 90 -8.88 -9.75 -15.30
N PHE A 91 -7.85 -10.26 -15.96
CA PHE A 91 -7.86 -11.59 -16.59
C PHE A 91 -7.72 -12.74 -15.58
N TYR A 92 -7.10 -12.51 -14.43
CA TYR A 92 -6.83 -13.55 -13.43
C TYR A 92 -7.84 -13.57 -12.29
N VAL A 93 -8.41 -12.40 -11.93
CA VAL A 93 -9.26 -12.27 -10.75
C VAL A 93 -10.66 -11.73 -11.06
N GLY A 94 -10.93 -11.41 -12.34
CA GLY A 94 -12.23 -11.03 -12.86
C GLY A 94 -12.42 -9.53 -13.02
N TRP A 95 -13.12 -9.15 -14.09
CA TRP A 95 -13.46 -7.77 -14.45
C TRP A 95 -14.13 -6.94 -13.34
N PRO A 96 -15.08 -7.46 -12.53
CA PRO A 96 -15.70 -6.67 -11.47
C PRO A 96 -14.72 -6.13 -10.43
N LYS A 97 -13.68 -6.91 -10.09
CA LYS A 97 -12.64 -6.48 -9.16
C LYS A 97 -11.74 -5.42 -9.76
N ALA A 98 -11.41 -5.55 -11.05
CA ALA A 98 -10.64 -4.54 -11.78
C ALA A 98 -11.39 -3.20 -11.85
N TRP A 99 -12.68 -3.21 -12.18
CA TRP A 99 -13.52 -1.99 -12.17
C TRP A 99 -13.54 -1.30 -10.81
N SER A 100 -13.72 -2.08 -9.74
CA SER A 100 -13.70 -1.56 -8.37
C SER A 100 -12.33 -0.96 -8.01
N ALA A 101 -11.23 -1.63 -8.38
CA ALA A 101 -9.88 -1.14 -8.16
C ALA A 101 -9.57 0.13 -8.95
N PHE A 102 -9.99 0.23 -10.22
CA PHE A 102 -9.79 1.42 -11.06
C PHE A 102 -10.48 2.66 -10.50
N ASN A 103 -11.69 2.51 -9.96
CA ASN A 103 -12.40 3.63 -9.32
C ASN A 103 -11.59 4.23 -8.17
N LEU A 104 -10.93 3.40 -7.36
CA LEU A 104 -10.08 3.82 -6.25
C LEU A 104 -8.72 4.36 -6.75
N ALA A 105 -8.11 3.69 -7.74
CA ALA A 105 -6.83 4.13 -8.32
C ALA A 105 -6.94 5.51 -8.98
N LYS A 106 -8.05 5.79 -9.66
CA LYS A 106 -8.30 7.10 -10.27
C LYS A 106 -8.29 8.21 -9.22
N GLN A 107 -8.95 8.02 -8.07
CA GLN A 107 -8.93 9.01 -6.97
C GLN A 107 -7.49 9.31 -6.55
N ILE A 108 -6.70 8.28 -6.23
CA ILE A 108 -5.34 8.48 -5.70
C ILE A 108 -4.32 9.03 -6.72
N TYR A 109 -4.44 8.68 -8.00
CA TYR A 109 -3.46 9.04 -9.02
C TYR A 109 -3.86 10.23 -9.89
N THR A 110 -5.13 10.65 -9.88
CA THR A 110 -5.59 11.83 -10.63
C THR A 110 -5.92 13.02 -9.75
N ASP A 111 -6.00 12.84 -8.43
CA ASP A 111 -6.02 13.96 -7.51
C ASP A 111 -4.68 14.72 -7.62
N LYS A 112 -4.77 15.89 -8.24
CA LYS A 112 -3.74 16.93 -8.23
C LYS A 112 -3.69 17.51 -6.82
N GLU A 113 -3.13 16.78 -5.86
CA GLU A 113 -2.57 17.45 -4.70
C GLU A 113 -1.35 18.22 -5.19
N GLU A 114 -1.52 19.55 -5.30
CA GLU A 114 -0.44 20.53 -5.33
C GLU A 114 0.59 20.12 -4.28
N GLN A 115 1.75 19.67 -4.74
CA GLN A 115 2.90 19.54 -3.86
C GLN A 115 3.29 20.96 -3.42
N PRO A 116 3.41 21.25 -2.11
CA PRO A 116 4.03 22.49 -1.66
C PRO A 116 5.51 22.56 -2.10
#